data_AF-A0A6V7Y145-F1
#
_entry.id   AF-A0A6V7Y145-F1
#
_cell.length_a   1.000
_cell.length_b   1.000
_cell.length_c   1.000
_cell.angle_alpha   90.00
_cell.angle_beta   90.00
_cell.angle_gamma   90.00
#
_symmetry.space_group_name_H-M   'P 1'
#
loop_
_entity.id
_entity.type
_entity.pdbx_description
1 polymer ?
#
loop_
_entity_poly.entity_id
_entity_poly.type
_entity_poly.pdbx_seq_one_letter_code
_entity_poly.pdbx_strand_id
1 'polypeptide(L)'
;YLSETNASTTIFLLHTFCAINSWPQNRREDQNYMMFTVESPIQTTLKYYDRKFLTDKFFNSTATYRLDSSVFMPYDVLTRITPTTPKEYIWDQKRG
;
A
#
# COMPACT_ATOMS: atom_id res chain seq x y z
N TYR A 1 -35.15 -11.82 15.54
CA TYR A 1 -33.71 -11.91 15.80
C TYR A 1 -32.99 -11.41 14.56
N LEU A 2 -32.53 -10.15 14.57
CA LEU A 2 -31.62 -9.66 13.54
C LEU A 2 -30.26 -10.25 13.90
N SER A 3 -29.74 -11.20 13.11
CA SER A 3 -28.35 -11.60 13.26
C SER A 3 -27.51 -10.37 12.99
N GLU A 4 -26.69 -9.94 13.96
CA GLU A 4 -25.61 -9.01 13.68
C GLU A 4 -24.75 -9.65 12.59
N THR A 5 -24.91 -9.19 11.35
CA THR A 5 -24.00 -9.52 10.27
C THR A 5 -22.65 -8.99 10.71
N ASN A 6 -21.74 -9.91 11.06
CA ASN A 6 -20.39 -9.62 11.49
C ASN A 6 -19.60 -9.06 10.29
N ALA A 7 -19.91 -7.82 9.90
CA ALA A 7 -19.31 -7.15 8.77
C ALA A 7 -17.83 -6.91 9.07
N SER A 8 -16.96 -7.68 8.43
CA SER A 8 -15.51 -7.54 8.57
C SER A 8 -14.94 -6.79 7.37
N THR A 9 -14.06 -5.82 7.64
CA THR A 9 -13.34 -5.09 6.60
C THR A 9 -11.88 -5.51 6.56
N THR A 10 -11.39 -5.89 5.39
CA THR A 10 -9.97 -6.13 5.14
C THR A 10 -9.40 -4.96 4.35
N ILE A 11 -8.35 -4.33 4.90
CA ILE A 11 -7.65 -3.21 4.25
C ILE A 11 -6.42 -3.76 3.53
N PHE A 12 -6.34 -3.50 2.23
CA PHE A 12 -5.19 -3.82 1.41
C PHE A 12 -4.33 -2.58 1.24
N LEU A 13 -3.16 -2.58 1.88
CA LEU A 13 -2.16 -1.53 1.76
C LEU A 13 -1.34 -1.76 0.48
N LEU A 14 -1.60 -0.97 -0.55
CA LEU A 14 -0.86 -1.05 -1.80
C LEU A 14 0.37 -0.15 -1.75
N HIS A 15 1.54 -0.79 -1.75
CA HIS A 15 2.86 -0.19 -1.89
C HIS A 15 3.70 -1.07 -2.82
N THR A 16 4.92 -0.67 -3.19
CA THR A 16 5.77 -1.32 -4.21
C THR A 16 6.08 -2.82 -3.99
N PHE A 17 5.95 -3.35 -2.77
CA PHE A 17 6.32 -4.73 -2.43
C PHE A 17 5.12 -5.62 -2.05
N CYS A 18 3.90 -5.26 -2.46
CA CYS A 18 2.73 -6.06 -2.13
C CYS A 18 2.68 -7.32 -3.02
N ALA A 19 2.65 -8.49 -2.39
CA ALA A 19 2.51 -9.77 -3.08
C ALA A 19 1.06 -10.03 -3.50
N ILE A 20 0.58 -9.31 -4.53
CA ILE A 20 -0.81 -9.43 -5.05
C ILE A 20 -1.18 -10.88 -5.39
N ASN A 21 -0.22 -11.65 -5.88
CA ASN A 21 -0.43 -13.06 -6.23
C ASN A 21 -0.79 -13.94 -5.02
N SER A 22 -0.58 -13.45 -3.79
CA SER A 22 -0.94 -14.13 -2.54
C SER A 22 -2.27 -13.66 -1.96
N TRP A 23 -3.00 -12.78 -2.65
CA TRP A 23 -4.27 -12.27 -2.15
C TRP A 23 -5.37 -13.34 -2.16
N PRO A 24 -6.35 -13.25 -1.23
CA PRO A 24 -7.45 -14.20 -1.16
C PRO A 24 -8.23 -14.23 -2.47
N GLN A 25 -8.37 -15.43 -3.06
CA GLN A 25 -9.13 -15.61 -4.29
C GLN A 25 -10.64 -15.73 -4.05
N ASN A 26 -11.04 -16.04 -2.81
CA ASN A 26 -12.43 -16.15 -2.37
C ASN A 26 -12.66 -15.17 -1.22
N ARG A 27 -13.84 -14.54 -1.20
CA ARG A 27 -14.32 -13.69 -0.11
C ARG A 27 -15.71 -14.12 0.31
N ARG A 28 -16.06 -13.94 1.58
CA ARG A 28 -17.47 -14.03 1.99
C ARG A 28 -18.25 -12.86 1.40
N GLU A 29 -19.56 -13.04 1.21
CA GLU A 29 -20.43 -11.98 0.67
C GLU A 29 -20.52 -10.74 1.60
N ASP A 30 -20.31 -10.94 2.90
CA ASP A 30 -20.33 -9.89 3.92
C ASP A 30 -18.94 -9.27 4.22
N GLN A 31 -17.89 -9.70 3.50
CA GLN A 31 -16.55 -9.13 3.63
C GLN A 31 -16.36 -7.92 2.72
N ASN A 32 -15.98 -6.81 3.33
CA ASN A 32 -15.67 -5.57 2.64
C ASN A 32 -14.16 -5.48 2.39
N TYR A 33 -13.73 -5.45 1.12
CA TYR A 33 -12.33 -5.24 0.75
C TYR A 33 -12.11 -3.79 0.36
N MET A 34 -11.23 -3.10 1.10
CA MET A 34 -10.86 -1.72 0.84
C MET A 34 -9.43 -1.65 0.30
N MET A 35 -9.25 -0.97 -0.84
CA MET A 35 -7.93 -0.60 -1.34
C MET A 35 -7.46 0.68 -0.65
N PHE A 36 -6.29 0.68 -0.03
CA PHE A 36 -5.65 1.88 0.51
C PHE A 36 -4.30 2.13 -0.15
N THR A 37 -4.16 3.28 -0.81
CA THR A 37 -2.90 3.70 -1.46
C THR A 37 -2.29 4.88 -0.72
N VAL A 38 -1.04 4.74 -0.27
CA VAL A 38 -0.25 5.85 0.34
C VAL A 38 0.51 6.67 -0.69
N GLU A 39 0.64 6.12 -1.89
CA GLU A 39 1.44 6.63 -2.98
C GLU A 39 0.57 7.25 -4.08
N SER A 40 1.21 8.07 -4.92
CA SER A 40 0.60 8.53 -6.16
C SER A 40 0.12 7.35 -7.02
N PRO A 41 -1.10 7.41 -7.60
CA PRO A 41 -1.59 6.37 -8.51
C PRO A 41 -0.64 6.10 -9.69
N ILE A 42 0.13 7.11 -10.11
CA ILE A 42 1.09 6.96 -11.20
C ILE A 42 2.30 6.12 -10.76
N GLN A 43 2.75 6.27 -9.52
CA GLN A 43 3.92 5.54 -9.03
C GLN A 43 3.57 4.10 -8.67
N THR A 44 2.44 3.87 -8.00
CA THR A 44 2.12 2.53 -7.49
C THR A 44 1.29 1.71 -8.46
N THR A 45 0.24 2.29 -9.01
CA THR A 45 -0.75 1.58 -9.83
C THR A 45 -0.30 1.40 -11.29
N LEU A 46 0.58 2.24 -11.82
CA LEU A 46 1.00 2.14 -13.24
C LEU A 46 2.37 1.49 -13.43
N LYS A 47 3.29 1.61 -12.47
CA LYS A 47 4.65 1.04 -12.63
C LYS A 47 4.78 -0.39 -12.11
N TYR A 48 4.11 -0.71 -11.01
CA TYR A 48 4.35 -1.98 -10.30
C TYR A 48 3.21 -2.98 -10.45
N TYR A 49 2.00 -2.49 -10.74
CA TYR A 49 0.82 -3.32 -10.88
C TYR A 49 0.21 -3.17 -12.26
N ASP A 50 -0.04 -4.27 -12.94
CA ASP A 50 -0.86 -4.26 -14.14
C ASP A 50 -2.32 -3.94 -13.72
N ARG A 51 -2.96 -2.99 -14.41
CA ARG A 51 -4.36 -2.60 -14.14
C ARG A 51 -5.31 -3.78 -14.18
N LYS A 52 -4.98 -4.86 -14.90
CA LYS A 52 -5.77 -6.10 -14.89
C LYS A 52 -5.89 -6.75 -13.51
N PHE A 53 -4.94 -6.49 -12.60
CA PHE A 53 -4.98 -7.00 -11.22
C PHE A 53 -5.76 -6.08 -10.27
N LEU A 54 -6.02 -4.84 -10.67
CA LEU A 54 -6.73 -3.84 -9.88
C LEU A 54 -8.11 -3.61 -10.51
N THR A 55 -8.94 -4.66 -10.43
CA THR A 55 -10.30 -4.64 -11.00
C THR A 55 -11.29 -3.99 -10.05
N ASP A 56 -12.33 -3.39 -10.63
CA ASP A 56 -13.51 -2.87 -9.94
C ASP A 56 -14.36 -3.96 -9.24
N LYS A 57 -14.05 -5.24 -9.47
CA LYS A 57 -14.76 -6.38 -8.87
C LYS A 57 -14.15 -6.86 -7.56
N PHE A 58 -12.85 -6.66 -7.37
CA PHE A 58 -12.14 -7.16 -6.19
C PHE A 58 -12.34 -6.26 -4.96
N PHE A 59 -12.28 -4.94 -5.15
CA PHE A 59 -12.45 -3.97 -4.07
C PHE A 59 -13.87 -3.41 -4.06
N ASN A 60 -14.45 -3.30 -2.86
CA ASN A 60 -15.73 -2.64 -2.65
C ASN A 60 -15.58 -1.13 -2.56
N SER A 61 -14.43 -0.67 -2.04
CA SER A 61 -14.15 0.74 -1.79
C SER A 61 -12.67 1.03 -1.93
N THR A 62 -12.36 2.30 -2.15
CA THR A 62 -10.99 2.78 -2.30
C THR A 62 -10.79 4.00 -1.41
N ALA A 63 -9.60 4.12 -0.83
CA ALA A 63 -9.15 5.25 -0.06
C ALA A 63 -7.72 5.58 -0.45
N THR A 64 -7.40 6.87 -0.50
CA THR A 64 -6.06 7.36 -0.84
C THR A 64 -5.61 8.32 0.23
N TYR A 65 -4.31 8.32 0.51
CA TYR A 65 -3.71 9.34 1.34
C TYR A 65 -3.88 10.72 0.67
N ARG A 66 -4.54 11.63 1.37
CA ARG A 66 -4.56 13.04 0.96
C ARG A 66 -3.39 13.77 1.58
N LEU A 67 -2.81 14.71 0.84
CA LEU A 67 -1.68 15.52 1.31
C LEU A 67 -2.02 16.37 2.55
N ASP A 68 -3.30 16.65 2.80
CA ASP A 68 -3.81 17.38 3.97
C ASP A 68 -4.20 16.46 5.15
N SER A 69 -4.00 15.15 5.03
CA SER A 69 -4.26 14.20 6.12
C SER A 69 -3.24 14.37 7.24
N SER A 70 -3.70 14.38 8.48
CA SER A 70 -2.85 14.37 9.68
C SER A 70 -2.30 12.99 10.03
N VAL A 71 -2.67 11.94 9.28
CA VAL A 71 -2.21 10.57 9.48
C VAL A 71 -0.78 10.43 8.95
N PHE A 72 0.22 10.66 9.80
CA PHE A 72 1.62 10.50 9.41
C PHE A 72 1.96 9.04 9.10
N MET A 73 2.14 8.69 7.82
CA MET A 73 2.81 7.45 7.40
C MET A 73 4.25 7.77 6.99
N PRO A 74 5.25 7.40 7.80
CA PRO A 74 6.64 7.64 7.44
C PRO A 74 6.99 6.72 6.25
N TYR A 75 7.22 7.33 5.10
CA TYR A 75 8.27 6.82 4.21
C TYR A 75 9.56 6.80 5.04
N ASP A 76 10.44 5.82 4.84
CA ASP A 76 11.74 5.76 5.52
C ASP A 76 12.32 7.17 5.58
N VAL A 77 12.57 7.64 6.81
CA VAL A 77 13.02 9.01 7.02
C VAL A 77 14.37 9.13 6.33
N LEU A 78 14.38 9.82 5.19
CA LEU A 78 15.61 10.14 4.48
C LEU A 78 16.39 11.14 5.34
N THR A 79 17.25 10.63 6.21
CA THR A 79 18.16 11.46 6.99
C THR A 79 19.28 11.95 6.09
N ARG A 80 19.56 13.26 6.11
CA ARG A 80 20.69 13.83 5.38
C ARG A 80 21.98 13.16 5.84
N ILE A 81 22.83 12.74 4.90
CA ILE A 81 24.18 12.27 5.21
C ILE A 81 24.93 13.42 5.89
N THR A 82 25.49 13.13 7.05
CA THR A 82 26.34 14.03 7.85
C THR A 82 27.73 13.42 7.99
N PRO A 83 28.74 14.18 8.44
CA PRO A 83 30.07 13.63 8.71
C PRO A 83 30.08 12.48 9.73
N THR A 84 29.02 12.33 10.53
CA THR A 84 28.85 11.27 11.52
C THR A 84 28.01 10.09 11.03
N THR A 85 27.49 10.12 9.80
CA THR A 85 26.71 9.01 9.24
C THR A 85 27.61 7.79 9.04
N PRO A 86 27.27 6.61 9.60
CA PRO A 86 28.06 5.39 9.41
C PRO A 86 28.20 5.04 7.92
N LYS A 87 29.36 4.50 7.52
CA LYS A 87 29.72 4.30 6.10
C LYS A 87 28.78 3.33 5.40
N GLU A 88 28.23 2.35 6.11
CA GLU A 88 27.24 1.39 5.63
C GLU A 88 25.92 2.03 5.19
N TYR A 89 25.61 3.25 5.64
CA TYR A 89 24.43 4.02 5.25
C TYR A 89 24.73 5.09 4.18
N ILE A 90 25.98 5.20 3.72
CA ILE A 90 26.39 6.11 2.65
C ILE A 90 26.40 5.31 1.33
N TRP A 91 25.49 5.65 0.42
CA TRP A 91 25.44 5.02 -0.89
C TRP A 91 26.59 5.53 -1.78
N ASP A 92 27.61 4.69 -2.02
CA ASP A 92 28.71 4.97 -2.95
C ASP A 92 28.45 4.25 -4.28
N GLN A 93 28.28 5.01 -5.37
CA GLN A 93 28.07 4.47 -6.72
C GLN A 93 29.26 3.68 -7.30
N LYS A 94 30.42 3.66 -6.62
CA LYS A 94 31.66 3.09 -7.18
C LYS A 94 31.84 1.57 -7.01
N ARG A 95 30.76 0.79 -7.05
CA ARG A 95 30.85 -0.67 -7.23
C ARG A 95 29.81 -1.13 -8.25
N GLY A 96 30.16 -0.94 -9.52
CA GLY A 96 29.76 -1.80 -10.63
C GLY A 96 30.93 -2.67 -11.02
#